data_AF-A0A2G6CJG5-F1
#
_entry.id   AF-A0A2G6CJG5-F1
#
_cell.length_a   1.000
_cell.length_b   1.000
_cell.length_c   1.000
_cell.angle_alpha   90.00
_cell.angle_beta   90.00
_cell.angle_gamma   90.00
#
_symmetry.space_group_name_H-M   'P 1'
#
loop_
_entity.id
_entity.type
_entity.pdbx_description
1 polymer ?
#
loop_
_entity_poly.entity_id
_entity_poly.type
_entity_poly.pdbx_seq_one_letter_code
_entity_poly.pdbx_strand_id
1 'polypeptide(L)'
;MADRTDFYFRQKVTEAELDLAFELLEKADRNLAADIGVYGIISGAEPTPHSPVPDLTIDLTAPARAYDNLGQRIFFGTGQVVDCSVDHTGIPTEVPVAGQERWLGVFLRFDRLLSDPRTDGNSQQVFFRRDESFEIVVRQGPLGAVGAATKVPLDPDELLICDVKRSNGQTQILEPDIDVSRRQAFIFAQGDAVEIVSGTWSILQPAVNTVQSAIDEVDAELDDHFGGSARRHPASDIDYSPHGFIASSDLQAAIDELVDDLTTAAAGNPGAKRIGADVAAGTPHALPAGNVDGQLSQLLAWLNAHLSAASGAHNASAIAAAAHNYVSGTNVQAQLQEIVDDLQSNAAGRGASQVGDNAISGSPKNLSAGSVRAQLIALLGHLNTHIGSADHDGRYYTKSQAESRYYNVGEKVGDAD
;
A
#
# COMPACT_ATOMS: atom_id res chain seq x y z
N MET A 1 34.73 56.84 -17.37
CA MET A 1 35.91 57.75 -17.35
C MET A 1 35.50 59.05 -16.66
N ALA A 2 36.40 59.66 -15.88
CA ALA A 2 36.13 60.91 -15.15
C ALA A 2 36.69 62.11 -15.91
N ASP A 3 35.81 62.94 -16.48
CA ASP A 3 36.21 64.22 -17.07
C ASP A 3 36.60 65.19 -15.94
N ARG A 4 37.66 65.97 -16.13
CA ARG A 4 38.23 66.82 -15.07
C ARG A 4 38.29 68.28 -15.50
N THR A 5 37.88 69.17 -14.60
CA THR A 5 38.09 70.62 -14.71
C THR A 5 39.34 71.01 -13.93
N ASP A 6 40.31 71.63 -14.60
CA ASP A 6 41.51 72.18 -13.96
C ASP A 6 41.34 73.66 -13.63
N PHE A 7 41.78 74.07 -12.44
CA PHE A 7 41.80 75.46 -11.99
C PHE A 7 43.23 76.01 -12.03
N TYR A 8 43.38 77.29 -12.40
CA TYR A 8 44.69 77.93 -12.52
C TYR A 8 44.90 79.10 -11.55
N PHE A 9 46.17 79.48 -11.35
CA PHE A 9 46.56 80.49 -10.37
C PHE A 9 45.86 81.83 -10.62
N ARG A 10 45.18 82.36 -9.58
CA ARG A 10 44.41 83.62 -9.58
C ARG A 10 43.20 83.65 -10.53
N GLN A 11 42.67 82.50 -10.93
CA GLN A 11 41.37 82.43 -11.59
C GLN A 11 40.26 82.93 -10.65
N LYS A 12 39.34 83.73 -11.17
CA LYS A 12 38.04 83.97 -10.55
C LYS A 12 37.10 82.91 -11.07
N VAL A 13 36.56 82.09 -10.19
CA VAL A 13 35.68 80.98 -10.57
C VAL A 13 34.23 81.44 -10.49
N THR A 14 33.48 81.16 -11.55
CA THR A 14 32.03 81.35 -11.62
C THR A 14 31.30 80.18 -10.97
N GLU A 15 30.04 80.38 -10.58
CA GLU A 15 29.17 79.31 -10.10
C GLU A 15 29.13 78.13 -11.08
N ALA A 16 28.90 78.43 -12.36
CA ALA A 16 28.84 77.42 -13.42
C ALA A 16 30.14 76.60 -13.56
N GLU A 17 31.32 77.17 -13.33
CA GLU A 17 32.59 76.43 -13.38
C GLU A 17 32.76 75.48 -12.18
N LEU A 18 32.29 75.86 -11.00
CA LEU A 18 32.30 74.98 -9.83
C LEU A 18 31.25 73.88 -9.95
N ASP A 19 30.04 74.23 -10.35
CA ASP A 19 28.94 73.27 -10.55
C ASP A 19 29.34 72.22 -11.59
N LEU A 20 29.94 72.65 -12.72
CA LEU A 20 30.45 71.73 -13.72
C LEU A 20 31.48 70.75 -13.13
N ALA A 21 32.42 71.23 -12.31
CA ALA A 21 33.44 70.35 -11.71
C ALA A 21 32.81 69.28 -10.79
N PHE A 22 31.77 69.62 -10.03
CA PHE A 22 31.05 68.66 -9.19
C PHE A 22 30.15 67.73 -10.01
N GLU A 23 29.46 68.23 -11.03
CA GLU A 23 28.63 67.42 -11.93
C GLU A 23 29.46 66.37 -12.68
N LEU A 24 30.67 66.72 -13.13
CA LEU A 24 31.56 65.77 -13.79
C LEU A 24 32.09 64.69 -12.82
N LEU A 25 32.39 65.06 -11.57
CA LEU A 25 32.79 64.10 -10.54
C LEU A 25 31.65 63.14 -10.21
N GLU A 26 30.45 63.66 -9.96
CA GLU A 26 29.28 62.85 -9.65
C GLU A 26 28.89 61.94 -10.82
N LYS A 27 28.99 62.43 -12.06
CA LYS A 27 28.81 61.62 -13.27
C LYS A 27 29.83 60.48 -13.33
N ALA A 28 31.08 60.71 -12.92
CA ALA A 28 32.08 59.64 -12.88
C ALA A 28 31.74 58.54 -11.88
N ASP A 29 31.26 58.90 -10.69
CA ASP A 29 30.82 57.95 -9.66
C ASP A 29 29.59 57.14 -10.11
N ARG A 30 28.62 57.81 -10.73
CA ARG A 30 27.43 57.18 -11.33
C ARG A 30 27.80 56.22 -12.47
N ASN A 31 28.69 56.65 -13.36
CA ASN A 31 29.19 55.79 -14.44
C ASN A 31 29.88 54.54 -13.87
N LEU A 32 30.62 54.66 -12.76
CA LEU A 32 31.21 53.47 -12.12
C LEU A 32 30.12 52.48 -11.69
N ALA A 33 29.05 52.95 -11.03
CA ALA A 33 27.93 52.09 -10.60
C ALA A 33 27.23 51.43 -11.79
N ALA A 34 26.98 52.19 -12.87
CA ALA A 34 26.39 51.68 -14.10
C ALA A 34 27.29 50.68 -14.82
N ASP A 35 28.61 50.96 -14.92
CA ASP A 35 29.60 50.12 -15.60
C ASP A 35 29.76 48.74 -14.92
N ILE A 36 29.61 48.68 -13.59
CA ILE A 36 29.63 47.42 -12.83
C ILE A 36 28.26 46.74 -12.74
N GLY A 37 27.24 47.30 -13.41
CA GLY A 37 25.90 46.70 -13.51
C GLY A 37 25.06 46.81 -12.23
N VAL A 38 25.34 47.77 -11.35
CA VAL A 38 24.52 47.96 -10.14
C VAL A 38 23.23 48.68 -10.51
N TYR A 39 22.17 47.89 -10.70
CA TYR A 39 20.83 48.35 -11.08
C TYR A 39 19.74 47.60 -10.30
N GLY A 40 18.77 48.31 -9.75
CA GLY A 40 17.63 47.75 -9.02
C GLY A 40 17.68 47.96 -7.50
N ILE A 41 16.69 47.40 -6.82
CA ILE A 41 16.52 47.49 -5.36
C ILE A 41 17.39 46.44 -4.68
N ILE A 42 18.42 46.89 -3.96
CA ILE A 42 19.42 46.05 -3.28
C ILE A 42 18.88 45.50 -1.96
N SER A 43 18.19 46.34 -1.19
CA SER A 43 17.64 45.97 0.12
C SER A 43 16.44 46.84 0.46
N GLY A 44 15.55 46.34 1.30
CA GLY A 44 14.35 47.06 1.76
C GLY A 44 13.37 47.34 0.63
N ALA A 45 12.48 48.31 0.85
CA ALA A 45 11.33 48.59 -0.02
C ALA A 45 10.52 47.33 -0.33
N GLU A 46 10.43 46.41 0.64
CA GLU A 46 9.53 45.26 0.53
C GLU A 46 8.13 45.75 0.87
N PRO A 47 7.16 45.59 -0.04
CA PRO A 47 5.80 46.04 0.17
C PRO A 47 5.02 45.04 1.02
N THR A 48 4.29 45.55 2.01
CA THR A 48 3.32 44.77 2.80
C THR A 48 2.01 45.55 2.90
N PRO A 49 0.87 44.88 3.16
CA PRO A 49 -0.37 45.55 3.53
C PRO A 49 -0.15 46.47 4.72
N HIS A 50 -0.85 47.60 4.77
CA HIS A 50 -0.73 48.52 5.89
C HIS A 50 -1.09 47.84 7.23
N SER A 51 -0.28 48.09 8.25
CA SER A 51 -0.43 47.50 9.59
C SER A 51 -0.49 48.61 10.66
N PRO A 52 -1.34 48.49 11.70
CA PRO A 52 -2.09 47.30 12.12
C PRO A 52 -3.48 47.12 11.48
N VAL A 53 -4.01 48.14 10.81
CA VAL A 53 -5.34 48.09 10.17
C VAL A 53 -5.16 48.36 8.68
N PRO A 54 -5.39 47.37 7.81
CA PRO A 54 -5.28 47.58 6.37
C PRO A 54 -6.22 48.68 5.86
N ASP A 55 -5.73 49.48 4.94
CA ASP A 55 -6.46 50.51 4.22
C ASP A 55 -5.96 50.60 2.77
N LEU A 56 -6.13 51.74 2.10
CA LEU A 56 -5.66 51.95 0.73
C LEU A 56 -4.18 52.34 0.64
N THR A 57 -3.41 52.06 1.67
CA THR A 57 -1.96 52.27 1.69
C THR A 57 -1.22 50.94 1.78
N ILE A 58 0.05 50.96 1.37
CA ILE A 58 1.00 49.88 1.60
C ILE A 58 2.19 50.40 2.40
N ASP A 59 2.78 49.53 3.21
CA ASP A 59 3.99 49.82 3.95
C ASP A 59 5.21 49.28 3.20
N LEU A 60 6.27 50.09 3.11
CA LEU A 60 7.55 49.69 2.55
C LEU A 60 8.60 49.57 3.64
N THR A 61 9.30 48.43 3.69
CA THR A 61 10.35 48.19 4.69
C THR A 61 11.58 49.09 4.49
N ALA A 62 12.25 49.41 5.59
CA ALA A 62 13.46 50.23 5.62
C ALA A 62 14.59 49.52 6.40
N PRO A 63 15.87 49.90 6.19
CA PRO A 63 16.33 50.89 5.21
C PRO A 63 16.30 50.36 3.78
N ALA A 64 15.85 51.19 2.84
CA ALA A 64 15.90 50.84 1.43
C ALA A 64 17.12 51.43 0.74
N ARG A 65 17.73 50.64 -0.14
CA ARG A 65 18.86 51.03 -0.99
C ARG A 65 18.61 50.52 -2.39
N ALA A 66 18.73 51.39 -3.37
CA ALA A 66 18.57 51.04 -4.77
C ALA A 66 19.47 51.90 -5.66
N TYR A 67 19.64 51.47 -6.91
CA TYR A 67 20.30 52.25 -7.96
C TYR A 67 19.46 52.21 -9.24
N ASP A 68 19.24 53.37 -9.85
CA ASP A 68 18.59 53.46 -11.15
C ASP A 68 19.53 53.08 -12.30
N ASN A 69 19.02 53.13 -13.53
CA ASN A 69 19.75 52.83 -14.77
C ASN A 69 20.94 53.78 -15.02
N LEU A 70 20.93 54.96 -14.41
CA LEU A 70 21.98 55.98 -14.51
C LEU A 70 23.00 55.86 -13.36
N GLY A 71 22.88 54.86 -12.49
CA GLY A 71 23.78 54.65 -11.36
C GLY A 71 23.57 55.66 -10.22
N GLN A 72 22.43 56.35 -10.17
CA GLN A 72 22.10 57.24 -9.05
C GLN A 72 21.61 56.41 -7.87
N ARG A 73 22.14 56.70 -6.69
CA ARG A 73 21.78 55.98 -5.48
C ARG A 73 20.48 56.53 -4.91
N ILE A 74 19.52 55.65 -4.64
CA ILE A 74 18.27 55.97 -3.97
C ILE A 74 18.29 55.35 -2.57
N PHE A 75 17.97 56.16 -1.55
CA PHE A 75 17.99 55.72 -0.15
C PHE A 75 16.85 56.33 0.65
N PHE A 76 16.16 55.49 1.43
CA PHE A 76 15.32 55.96 2.53
C PHE A 76 15.58 55.16 3.81
N GLY A 77 15.72 55.90 4.92
CA GLY A 77 16.15 55.33 6.21
C GLY A 77 15.02 54.80 7.10
N THR A 78 13.78 55.26 6.88
CA THR A 78 12.60 54.88 7.65
C THR A 78 11.55 54.27 6.75
N GLY A 79 10.69 53.40 7.30
CA GLY A 79 9.60 52.79 6.53
C GLY A 79 8.72 53.86 5.88
N GLN A 80 8.20 53.57 4.71
CA GLN A 80 7.36 54.49 3.94
C GLN A 80 5.95 53.96 3.88
N VAL A 81 4.96 54.84 4.05
CA VAL A 81 3.54 54.52 3.84
C VAL A 81 3.15 55.14 2.51
N VAL A 82 2.70 54.32 1.57
CA VAL A 82 2.41 54.74 0.19
C VAL A 82 0.92 54.72 -0.03
N ASP A 83 0.34 55.90 -0.24
CA ASP A 83 -1.08 56.05 -0.58
C ASP A 83 -1.35 55.57 -2.00
N CYS A 84 -2.12 54.50 -2.12
CA CYS A 84 -2.54 53.94 -3.39
C CYS A 84 -3.97 54.34 -3.78
N SER A 85 -4.63 55.26 -3.05
CA SER A 85 -5.97 55.78 -3.35
C SER A 85 -5.97 56.84 -4.46
N VAL A 86 -4.82 57.47 -4.69
CA VAL A 86 -4.56 58.43 -5.77
C VAL A 86 -3.26 58.06 -6.48
N ASP A 87 -3.15 58.40 -7.76
CA ASP A 87 -1.88 58.36 -8.47
C ASP A 87 -1.03 59.60 -8.17
N HIS A 88 0.21 59.62 -8.64
CA HIS A 88 1.16 60.71 -8.45
C HIS A 88 0.69 62.07 -9.00
N THR A 89 -0.30 62.08 -9.90
CA THR A 89 -0.92 63.32 -10.41
C THR A 89 -2.16 63.74 -9.62
N GLY A 90 -2.52 62.98 -8.57
CA GLY A 90 -3.68 63.22 -7.71
C GLY A 90 -4.99 62.66 -8.26
N ILE A 91 -4.95 61.83 -9.31
CA ILE A 91 -6.16 61.23 -9.89
C ILE A 91 -6.55 59.99 -9.07
N PRO A 92 -7.82 59.84 -8.65
CA PRO A 92 -8.27 58.67 -7.92
C PRO A 92 -8.00 57.36 -8.68
N THR A 93 -7.48 56.36 -7.96
CA THR A 93 -7.21 55.01 -8.47
C THR A 93 -8.43 54.09 -8.38
N GLU A 94 -9.59 54.64 -8.04
CA GLU A 94 -10.84 53.91 -7.91
C GLU A 94 -11.16 53.13 -9.20
N VAL A 95 -11.78 51.96 -9.00
CA VAL A 95 -12.38 51.17 -10.06
C VAL A 95 -13.90 51.36 -9.96
N PRO A 96 -14.53 52.19 -10.81
CA PRO A 96 -15.90 52.64 -10.59
C PRO A 96 -16.97 51.61 -11.02
N VAL A 97 -16.63 50.64 -11.87
CA VAL A 97 -17.59 49.68 -12.46
C VAL A 97 -17.35 48.28 -11.91
N ALA A 98 -18.43 47.63 -11.45
CA ALA A 98 -18.40 46.23 -11.02
C ALA A 98 -17.94 45.30 -12.16
N GLY A 99 -17.11 44.31 -11.85
CA GLY A 99 -16.52 43.40 -12.83
C GLY A 99 -15.32 43.98 -13.60
N GLN A 100 -14.84 45.16 -13.21
CA GLN A 100 -13.56 45.70 -13.66
C GLN A 100 -12.49 45.64 -12.57
N GLU A 101 -11.24 45.79 -12.99
CA GLU A 101 -10.07 45.94 -12.16
C GLU A 101 -9.04 46.86 -12.85
N ARG A 102 -8.00 47.26 -12.12
CA ARG A 102 -6.82 47.92 -12.67
C ARG A 102 -5.58 47.58 -11.85
N TRP A 103 -4.43 47.75 -12.47
CA TRP A 103 -3.15 47.62 -11.80
C TRP A 103 -2.57 49.01 -11.53
N LEU A 104 -1.97 49.18 -10.35
CA LEU A 104 -1.13 50.31 -10.01
C LEU A 104 0.32 49.85 -10.02
N GLY A 105 1.23 50.66 -10.54
CA GLY A 105 2.66 50.47 -10.38
C GLY A 105 3.16 51.40 -9.29
N VAL A 106 3.83 50.85 -8.28
CA VAL A 106 4.51 51.62 -7.24
C VAL A 106 6.00 51.67 -7.60
N PHE A 107 6.47 52.86 -7.94
CA PHE A 107 7.82 53.09 -8.43
C PHE A 107 8.64 53.89 -7.42
N LEU A 108 9.94 53.63 -7.40
CA LEU A 108 10.94 54.37 -6.65
C LEU A 108 11.86 55.09 -7.65
N ARG A 109 12.00 56.41 -7.51
CA ARG A 109 12.94 57.19 -8.34
C ARG A 109 13.85 58.07 -7.51
N PHE A 110 14.99 58.41 -8.10
CA PHE A 110 15.90 59.39 -7.54
C PHE A 110 15.26 60.78 -7.57
N ASP A 111 15.48 61.55 -6.50
CA ASP A 111 15.10 62.96 -6.45
C ASP A 111 16.18 63.78 -5.73
N ARG A 112 16.08 65.11 -5.79
CA ARG A 112 16.91 66.01 -4.99
C ARG A 112 16.05 66.94 -4.16
N LEU A 113 16.28 66.93 -2.85
CA LEU A 113 15.67 67.90 -1.97
C LEU A 113 16.46 69.21 -2.02
N LEU A 114 15.86 70.22 -2.65
CA LEU A 114 16.38 71.58 -2.68
C LEU A 114 16.01 72.30 -1.38
N SER A 115 17.00 72.82 -0.66
CA SER A 115 16.78 73.52 0.61
C SER A 115 17.75 74.70 0.79
N ASP A 116 17.56 75.48 1.86
CA ASP A 116 18.32 76.71 2.16
C ASP A 116 18.20 77.76 1.04
N PRO A 117 17.01 78.38 0.85
CA PRO A 117 16.82 79.41 -0.15
C PRO A 117 17.59 80.69 0.23
N ARG A 118 18.39 81.19 -0.70
CA ARG A 118 19.18 82.42 -0.56
C ARG A 118 18.95 83.33 -1.75
N THR A 119 19.12 84.63 -1.56
CA THR A 119 19.08 85.61 -2.65
C THR A 119 20.49 85.79 -3.22
N ASP A 120 20.65 85.55 -4.51
CA ASP A 120 21.94 85.70 -5.20
C ASP A 120 22.24 87.17 -5.58
N GLY A 121 23.38 87.39 -6.24
CA GLY A 121 23.80 88.72 -6.71
C GLY A 121 22.91 89.32 -7.81
N ASN A 122 22.02 88.54 -8.41
CA ASN A 122 21.05 88.96 -9.42
C ASN A 122 19.64 89.18 -8.83
N SER A 123 19.50 89.14 -7.49
CA SER A 123 18.21 89.23 -6.79
C SER A 123 17.26 88.07 -7.11
N GLN A 124 17.79 86.93 -7.54
CA GLN A 124 17.06 85.68 -7.73
C GLN A 124 17.17 84.81 -6.48
N GLN A 125 16.12 84.03 -6.22
CA GLN A 125 16.17 83.01 -5.17
C GLN A 125 16.85 81.75 -5.74
N VAL A 126 17.90 81.29 -5.07
CA VAL A 126 18.64 80.06 -5.37
C VAL A 126 18.64 79.16 -4.15
N PHE A 127 18.68 77.85 -4.35
CA PHE A 127 18.79 76.88 -3.26
C PHE A 127 20.24 76.49 -3.05
N PHE A 128 20.78 76.80 -1.88
CA PHE A 128 22.19 76.55 -1.58
C PHE A 128 22.50 75.08 -1.35
N ARG A 129 21.51 74.28 -0.94
CA ARG A 129 21.68 72.86 -0.62
C ARG A 129 20.83 71.99 -1.53
N ARG A 130 21.45 70.96 -2.11
CA ARG A 130 20.82 69.93 -2.95
C ARG A 130 21.18 68.57 -2.38
N ASP A 131 20.36 68.05 -1.49
CA ASP A 131 20.59 66.73 -0.89
C ASP A 131 20.00 65.64 -1.80
N GLU A 132 20.70 64.51 -1.93
CA GLU A 132 20.12 63.32 -2.57
C GLU A 132 18.90 62.86 -1.78
N SER A 133 17.82 62.58 -2.50
CA SER A 133 16.53 62.18 -1.96
C SER A 133 15.93 61.07 -2.84
N PHE A 134 14.71 60.69 -2.51
CA PHE A 134 13.93 59.73 -3.23
C PHE A 134 12.51 60.23 -3.38
N GLU A 135 11.80 59.66 -4.33
CA GLU A 135 10.36 59.83 -4.47
C GLU A 135 9.70 58.49 -4.76
N ILE A 136 8.56 58.25 -4.13
CA ILE A 136 7.71 57.10 -4.42
C ILE A 136 6.54 57.57 -5.26
N VAL A 137 6.36 56.96 -6.42
CA VAL A 137 5.41 57.37 -7.44
C VAL A 137 4.41 56.24 -7.65
N VAL A 138 3.13 56.53 -7.45
CA VAL A 138 2.04 55.61 -7.79
C VAL A 138 1.51 55.97 -9.17
N ARG A 139 1.50 55.01 -10.09
CA ARG A 139 0.93 55.19 -11.45
C ARG A 139 -0.20 54.20 -11.65
N GLN A 140 -1.23 54.60 -12.39
CA GLN A 140 -2.39 53.74 -12.67
C GLN A 140 -2.39 53.23 -14.11
N GLY A 141 -2.67 51.93 -14.26
CA GLY A 141 -2.97 51.30 -15.53
C GLY A 141 -4.42 51.56 -15.98
N PRO A 142 -4.73 51.21 -17.24
CA PRO A 142 -6.10 51.32 -17.74
C PRO A 142 -7.02 50.33 -17.01
N LEU A 143 -8.30 50.70 -16.90
CA LEU A 143 -9.34 49.79 -16.43
C LEU A 143 -9.51 48.64 -17.44
N GLY A 144 -9.69 47.43 -16.94
CA GLY A 144 -10.01 46.25 -17.74
C GLY A 144 -11.03 45.36 -17.02
N ALA A 145 -11.60 44.39 -17.75
CA ALA A 145 -12.37 43.33 -17.09
C ALA A 145 -11.47 42.55 -16.12
N VAL A 146 -12.06 41.92 -15.11
CA VAL A 146 -11.30 41.06 -14.17
C VAL A 146 -10.47 40.03 -14.94
N GLY A 147 -9.16 39.98 -14.66
CA GLY A 147 -8.18 39.13 -15.33
C GLY A 147 -7.65 39.67 -16.67
N ALA A 148 -8.12 40.82 -17.15
CA ALA A 148 -7.74 41.41 -18.43
C ALA A 148 -7.14 42.83 -18.32
N ALA A 149 -7.12 43.44 -17.12
CA ALA A 149 -6.45 44.72 -16.93
C ALA A 149 -4.94 44.59 -17.14
N THR A 150 -4.35 45.60 -17.78
CA THR A 150 -2.91 45.60 -18.07
C THR A 150 -2.13 46.30 -16.96
N LYS A 151 -0.93 45.79 -16.67
CA LYS A 151 0.00 46.38 -15.72
C LYS A 151 0.62 47.66 -16.26
N VAL A 152 1.06 48.53 -15.36
CA VAL A 152 1.75 49.76 -15.76
C VAL A 152 3.08 49.40 -16.44
N PRO A 153 3.37 49.96 -17.64
CA PRO A 153 4.66 49.78 -18.29
C PRO A 153 5.82 50.21 -17.39
N LEU A 154 6.97 49.55 -17.52
CA LEU A 154 8.18 49.96 -16.82
C LEU A 154 8.72 51.26 -17.42
N ASP A 155 9.13 52.18 -16.55
CA ASP A 155 9.87 53.38 -16.92
C ASP A 155 11.37 53.11 -16.73
N PRO A 156 12.23 53.38 -17.71
CA PRO A 156 13.68 53.20 -17.54
C PRO A 156 14.28 53.98 -16.36
N ASP A 157 13.70 55.14 -16.04
CA ASP A 157 14.24 56.07 -15.03
C ASP A 157 13.62 55.86 -13.63
N GLU A 158 12.72 54.88 -13.48
CA GLU A 158 12.06 54.54 -12.21
C GLU A 158 12.17 53.03 -11.94
N LEU A 159 12.32 52.65 -10.67
CA LEU A 159 12.40 51.24 -10.26
C LEU A 159 11.05 50.75 -9.75
N LEU A 160 10.49 49.73 -10.38
CA LEU A 160 9.26 49.09 -9.91
C LEU A 160 9.50 48.33 -8.60
N ILE A 161 8.80 48.74 -7.54
CA ILE A 161 8.77 48.05 -6.25
C ILE A 161 7.76 46.89 -6.31
N CYS A 162 6.54 47.17 -6.73
CA CYS A 162 5.48 46.17 -6.92
C CYS A 162 4.35 46.70 -7.79
N ASP A 163 3.53 45.77 -8.25
CA ASP A 163 2.21 46.06 -8.76
C ASP A 163 1.17 45.90 -7.64
N VAL A 164 0.17 46.78 -7.61
CA VAL A 164 -0.97 46.67 -6.69
C VAL A 164 -2.25 46.53 -7.50
N LYS A 165 -3.00 45.46 -7.27
CA LYS A 165 -4.29 45.23 -7.90
C LYS A 165 -5.37 46.03 -7.18
N ARG A 166 -6.16 46.76 -7.96
CA ARG A 166 -7.36 47.48 -7.49
C ARG A 166 -8.59 46.87 -8.14
N SER A 167 -9.63 46.63 -7.34
CA SER A 167 -10.93 46.08 -7.77
C SER A 167 -12.08 47.02 -7.38
N ASN A 168 -13.25 46.84 -7.99
CA ASN A 168 -14.42 47.68 -7.71
C ASN A 168 -14.84 47.59 -6.23
N GLY A 169 -15.09 48.76 -5.61
CA GLY A 169 -15.52 48.86 -4.22
C GLY A 169 -14.46 48.51 -3.17
N GLN A 170 -13.19 48.31 -3.57
CA GLN A 170 -12.12 47.92 -2.66
C GLN A 170 -11.69 49.07 -1.75
N THR A 171 -11.78 48.84 -0.44
CA THR A 171 -11.42 49.80 0.61
C THR A 171 -10.10 49.48 1.32
N GLN A 172 -9.51 48.31 1.06
CA GLN A 172 -8.27 47.84 1.67
C GLN A 172 -7.39 47.14 0.64
N ILE A 173 -6.08 47.30 0.75
CA ILE A 173 -5.09 46.51 0.01
C ILE A 173 -4.59 45.41 0.93
N LEU A 174 -4.67 44.17 0.47
CA LEU A 174 -4.26 42.97 1.21
C LEU A 174 -3.13 42.25 0.47
N GLU A 175 -2.54 41.23 1.10
CA GLU A 175 -1.42 40.46 0.54
C GLU A 175 -1.67 39.97 -0.91
N PRO A 176 -2.85 39.42 -1.26
CA PRO A 176 -3.10 38.94 -2.62
C PRO A 176 -3.21 40.05 -3.67
N ASP A 177 -3.37 41.31 -3.23
CA ASP A 177 -3.43 42.47 -4.13
C ASP A 177 -2.02 42.97 -4.48
N ILE A 178 -0.99 42.60 -3.73
CA ILE A 178 0.39 43.03 -3.94
C ILE A 178 1.13 41.96 -4.76
N ASP A 179 1.61 42.35 -5.94
CA ASP A 179 2.34 41.47 -6.84
C ASP A 179 3.78 41.98 -7.04
N VAL A 180 4.72 41.19 -6.52
CA VAL A 180 6.16 41.46 -6.58
C VAL A 180 6.87 40.70 -7.72
N SER A 181 6.15 40.00 -8.60
CA SER A 181 6.74 39.20 -9.69
C SER A 181 7.60 40.00 -10.67
N ARG A 182 7.30 41.30 -10.83
CA ARG A 182 8.06 42.23 -11.68
C ARG A 182 8.95 43.20 -10.90
N ARG A 183 9.07 43.03 -9.58
CA ARG A 183 9.91 43.90 -8.75
C ARG A 183 11.32 43.95 -9.34
N GLN A 184 11.83 45.14 -9.59
CA GLN A 184 13.17 45.35 -10.14
C GLN A 184 14.22 45.26 -9.03
N ALA A 185 14.34 44.07 -8.45
CA ALA A 185 15.37 43.75 -7.48
C ALA A 185 16.75 43.78 -8.15
N PHE A 186 17.76 44.21 -7.39
CA PHE A 186 19.15 44.07 -7.82
C PHE A 186 19.52 42.59 -7.83
N ILE A 187 20.02 42.13 -8.97
CA ILE A 187 20.56 40.78 -9.13
C ILE A 187 22.08 40.92 -9.19
N PHE A 188 22.76 40.53 -8.11
CA PHE A 188 24.23 40.57 -8.05
C PHE A 188 24.88 39.65 -9.10
N ALA A 189 24.33 38.44 -9.25
CA ALA A 189 24.72 37.50 -10.29
C ALA A 189 23.55 36.56 -10.58
N GLN A 190 23.36 36.20 -11.85
CA GLN A 190 22.48 35.10 -12.23
C GLN A 190 23.19 33.77 -11.94
N GLY A 191 22.42 32.69 -11.67
CA GLY A 191 23.00 31.39 -11.29
C GLY A 191 23.90 30.77 -12.38
N ASP A 192 23.70 31.14 -13.63
CA ASP A 192 24.53 30.76 -14.78
C ASP A 192 25.83 31.58 -14.89
N ALA A 193 25.89 32.76 -14.27
CA ALA A 193 27.06 33.63 -14.22
C ALA A 193 28.01 33.31 -13.06
N VAL A 194 27.59 32.45 -12.12
CA VAL A 194 28.42 32.03 -10.98
C VAL A 194 29.01 30.65 -11.25
N GLU A 195 30.33 30.60 -11.42
CA GLU A 195 31.06 29.35 -11.60
C GLU A 195 31.13 28.55 -10.29
N ILE A 196 31.03 27.22 -10.40
CA ILE A 196 31.28 26.27 -9.31
C ILE A 196 32.53 25.43 -9.60
N VAL A 197 33.15 24.90 -8.54
CA VAL A 197 34.23 23.92 -8.66
C VAL A 197 33.68 22.54 -8.33
N SER A 198 33.31 21.78 -9.35
CA SER A 198 32.68 20.45 -9.24
C SER A 198 33.66 19.31 -8.92
N GLY A 199 34.97 19.57 -8.87
CA GLY A 199 36.00 18.53 -8.83
C GLY A 199 35.99 17.58 -7.62
N THR A 200 35.18 17.82 -6.59
CA THR A 200 35.01 16.94 -5.43
C THR A 200 33.68 16.19 -5.42
N TRP A 201 32.80 16.42 -6.40
CA TRP A 201 31.47 15.84 -6.44
C TRP A 201 31.52 14.44 -7.05
N SER A 202 30.92 13.46 -6.37
CA SER A 202 30.90 12.06 -6.81
C SER A 202 29.58 11.64 -7.46
N ILE A 203 28.57 12.51 -7.36
CA ILE A 203 27.19 12.26 -7.76
C ILE A 203 26.81 13.24 -8.85
N LEU A 204 26.90 14.53 -8.53
CA LEU A 204 26.57 15.62 -9.43
C LEU A 204 27.69 15.77 -10.48
N GLN A 205 27.32 15.69 -11.74
CA GLN A 205 28.06 15.91 -12.98
C GLN A 205 27.39 16.99 -13.85
N PRO A 206 27.35 18.26 -13.39
CA PRO A 206 26.59 19.28 -14.09
C PRO A 206 27.22 19.53 -15.45
N ALA A 207 26.38 19.67 -16.49
CA ALA A 207 26.85 19.79 -17.87
C ALA A 207 27.77 21.01 -18.08
N VAL A 208 27.56 22.05 -17.27
CA VAL A 208 28.45 23.20 -17.13
C VAL A 208 28.68 23.49 -15.66
N ASN A 209 29.87 24.00 -15.32
CA ASN A 209 30.24 24.34 -13.94
C ASN A 209 29.62 25.66 -13.48
N THR A 210 28.29 25.76 -13.50
CA THR A 210 27.55 26.92 -12.99
C THR A 210 26.66 26.52 -11.83
N VAL A 211 26.30 27.49 -10.97
CA VAL A 211 25.36 27.25 -9.86
C VAL A 211 24.02 26.74 -10.38
N GLN A 212 23.52 27.31 -11.48
CA GLN A 212 22.24 26.87 -12.07
C GLN A 212 22.30 25.40 -12.51
N SER A 213 23.28 25.01 -13.30
CA SER A 213 23.37 23.63 -13.80
C SER A 213 23.59 22.61 -12.68
N ALA A 214 24.24 23.01 -11.58
CA ALA A 214 24.38 22.17 -10.40
C ALA A 214 23.07 21.96 -9.66
N ILE A 215 22.25 22.99 -9.50
CA ILE A 215 20.94 22.89 -8.86
C ILE A 215 19.98 22.07 -9.73
N ASP A 216 19.97 22.29 -11.04
CA ASP A 216 19.15 21.51 -11.98
C ASP A 216 19.46 20.01 -11.88
N GLU A 217 20.73 19.67 -11.66
CA GLU A 217 21.15 18.29 -11.49
C GLU A 217 20.80 17.73 -10.10
N VAL A 218 20.88 18.54 -9.05
CA VAL A 218 20.36 18.13 -7.73
C VAL A 218 18.87 17.78 -7.84
N ASP A 219 18.09 18.62 -8.53
CA ASP A 219 16.68 18.38 -8.75
C ASP A 219 16.45 17.09 -9.55
N ALA A 220 17.15 16.93 -10.69
CA ALA A 220 17.05 15.72 -11.50
C ALA A 220 17.39 14.45 -10.71
N GLU A 221 18.45 14.52 -9.91
CA GLU A 221 18.91 13.38 -9.12
C GLU A 221 17.98 13.05 -7.94
N LEU A 222 17.35 14.06 -7.32
CA LEU A 222 16.32 13.83 -6.30
C LEU A 222 15.04 13.24 -6.91
N ASP A 223 14.62 13.77 -8.06
CA ASP A 223 13.47 13.25 -8.82
C ASP A 223 13.71 11.79 -9.24
N ASP A 224 14.92 11.47 -9.72
CA ASP A 224 15.27 10.11 -10.10
C ASP A 224 15.37 9.16 -8.91
N HIS A 225 15.85 9.63 -7.74
CA HIS A 225 15.86 8.83 -6.52
C HIS A 225 14.45 8.50 -6.04
N PHE A 226 13.56 9.50 -6.00
CA PHE A 226 12.17 9.32 -5.56
C PHE A 226 11.31 8.55 -6.58
N GLY A 227 11.57 8.74 -7.88
CA GLY A 227 10.96 7.94 -8.96
C GLY A 227 11.53 6.52 -9.04
N GLY A 228 12.64 6.25 -8.34
CA GLY A 228 13.36 4.99 -8.38
C GLY A 228 14.02 4.73 -9.72
N SER A 229 14.32 5.73 -10.55
CA SER A 229 15.16 5.58 -11.75
C SER A 229 16.65 5.52 -11.41
N ALA A 230 17.08 6.18 -10.33
CA ALA A 230 18.46 6.17 -9.85
C ALA A 230 18.55 5.84 -8.35
N ARG A 231 19.76 5.46 -7.91
CA ARG A 231 20.13 5.22 -6.49
C ARG A 231 19.12 4.43 -5.65
N ARG A 232 18.56 3.37 -6.24
CA ARG A 232 17.70 2.43 -5.51
C ARG A 232 18.47 1.83 -4.35
N HIS A 233 17.80 1.71 -3.22
CA HIS A 233 18.30 0.95 -2.09
C HIS A 233 18.09 -0.55 -2.36
N PRO A 234 19.09 -1.42 -2.11
CA PRO A 234 18.84 -2.86 -2.07
C PRO A 234 17.85 -3.19 -0.96
N ALA A 235 17.12 -4.29 -1.10
CA ALA A 235 16.11 -4.68 -0.10
C ALA A 235 16.73 -4.98 1.28
N SER A 236 18.02 -5.32 1.34
CA SER A 236 18.78 -5.46 2.59
C SER A 236 18.91 -4.16 3.39
N ASP A 237 18.72 -3.00 2.76
CA ASP A 237 18.83 -1.69 3.39
C ASP A 237 17.45 -1.15 3.82
N ILE A 238 16.38 -1.93 3.58
CA ILE A 238 15.02 -1.58 3.98
C ILE A 238 14.74 -2.27 5.32
N ASP A 239 14.69 -1.46 6.38
CA ASP A 239 14.34 -1.93 7.72
C ASP A 239 12.99 -2.66 7.71
N TYR A 240 12.98 -3.82 8.34
CA TYR A 240 11.79 -4.62 8.54
C TYR A 240 11.67 -4.92 10.04
N SER A 241 10.50 -4.65 10.62
CA SER A 241 10.24 -5.00 12.01
C SER A 241 9.91 -6.49 12.09
N PRO A 242 10.72 -7.31 12.80
CA PRO A 242 10.42 -8.73 12.96
C PRO A 242 9.02 -8.94 13.54
N HIS A 243 8.27 -9.90 13.00
CA HIS A 243 6.92 -10.20 13.48
C HIS A 243 6.52 -11.66 13.25
N GLY A 244 5.71 -12.18 14.17
CA GLY A 244 5.24 -13.55 14.11
C GLY A 244 6.41 -14.53 14.17
N PHE A 245 6.62 -15.26 13.08
CA PHE A 245 7.68 -16.24 12.99
C PHE A 245 8.90 -15.80 12.16
N ILE A 246 8.87 -14.58 11.62
CA ILE A 246 9.97 -13.97 10.87
C ILE A 246 10.80 -13.15 11.87
N ALA A 247 12.07 -13.52 12.04
CA ALA A 247 13.01 -12.93 12.99
C ALA A 247 13.96 -11.90 12.35
N SER A 248 14.12 -11.92 11.04
CA SER A 248 15.03 -11.04 10.29
C SER A 248 14.61 -9.56 10.38
N SER A 249 15.58 -8.64 10.33
CA SER A 249 15.38 -7.20 10.54
C SER A 249 15.47 -6.35 9.26
N ASP A 250 15.72 -6.96 8.12
CA ASP A 250 15.71 -6.31 6.80
C ASP A 250 14.76 -7.04 5.85
N LEU A 251 14.24 -6.32 4.85
CA LEU A 251 13.21 -6.84 3.95
C LEU A 251 13.69 -8.06 3.15
N GLN A 252 14.96 -8.07 2.72
CA GLN A 252 15.49 -9.16 1.92
C GLN A 252 15.53 -10.45 2.75
N ALA A 253 16.18 -10.41 3.92
CA ALA A 253 16.28 -11.56 4.81
C ALA A 253 14.91 -12.02 5.32
N ALA A 254 13.97 -11.09 5.58
CA ALA A 254 12.61 -11.44 5.99
C ALA A 254 11.84 -12.23 4.92
N ILE A 255 12.00 -11.88 3.64
CA ILE A 255 11.38 -12.61 2.54
C ILE A 255 12.03 -13.98 2.37
N ASP A 256 13.36 -14.06 2.42
CA ASP A 256 14.09 -15.32 2.33
C ASP A 256 13.68 -16.27 3.47
N GLU A 257 13.63 -15.75 4.71
CA GLU A 257 13.17 -16.50 5.89
C GLU A 257 11.72 -16.99 5.72
N LEU A 258 10.80 -16.15 5.23
CA LEU A 258 9.42 -16.56 4.97
C LEU A 258 9.35 -17.72 3.97
N VAL A 259 10.11 -17.65 2.88
CA VAL A 259 10.14 -18.71 1.85
C VAL A 259 10.72 -20.00 2.43
N ASP A 260 11.84 -19.92 3.13
CA ASP A 260 12.48 -21.08 3.76
C ASP A 260 11.56 -21.73 4.81
N ASP A 261 10.90 -20.91 5.64
CA ASP A 261 10.01 -21.39 6.69
C ASP A 261 8.70 -22.00 6.16
N LEU A 262 8.16 -21.50 5.04
CA LEU A 262 6.96 -22.10 4.44
C LEU A 262 7.27 -23.36 3.63
N THR A 263 8.48 -23.47 3.09
CA THR A 263 8.89 -24.64 2.27
C THR A 263 9.53 -25.75 3.08
N THR A 264 9.95 -25.50 4.33
CA THR A 264 10.60 -26.51 5.16
C THR A 264 9.72 -27.75 5.38
N ALA A 265 10.34 -28.92 5.18
CA ALA A 265 9.78 -30.23 5.52
C ALA A 265 10.47 -30.85 6.74
N ALA A 266 11.20 -30.04 7.52
CA ALA A 266 11.91 -30.51 8.70
C ALA A 266 10.94 -31.12 9.73
N ALA A 267 11.25 -32.32 10.20
CA ALA A 267 10.43 -33.01 11.18
C ALA A 267 10.24 -32.16 12.44
N GLY A 268 8.99 -32.06 12.91
CA GLY A 268 8.64 -31.27 14.09
C GLY A 268 8.44 -29.77 13.84
N ASN A 269 8.89 -29.22 12.71
CA ASN A 269 8.65 -27.82 12.35
C ASN A 269 8.37 -27.62 10.84
N PRO A 270 7.49 -28.41 10.19
CA PRO A 270 7.20 -28.22 8.78
C PRO A 270 6.44 -26.90 8.54
N GLY A 271 6.54 -26.34 7.33
CA GLY A 271 5.83 -25.12 6.95
C GLY A 271 4.31 -25.21 7.15
N ALA A 272 3.74 -26.42 7.07
CA ALA A 272 2.33 -26.69 7.35
C ALA A 272 1.88 -26.32 8.78
N LYS A 273 2.81 -26.17 9.75
CA LYS A 273 2.52 -25.64 11.09
C LYS A 273 2.29 -24.13 11.11
N ARG A 274 2.75 -23.43 10.07
CA ARG A 274 2.71 -21.97 9.91
C ARG A 274 1.54 -21.52 9.02
N ILE A 275 0.97 -22.43 8.23
CA ILE A 275 -0.22 -22.17 7.41
C ILE A 275 -1.48 -22.34 8.27
N GLY A 276 -2.15 -21.22 8.54
CA GLY A 276 -3.44 -21.21 9.22
C GLY A 276 -4.52 -21.94 8.42
N ALA A 277 -5.40 -22.65 9.12
CA ALA A 277 -6.57 -23.31 8.58
C ALA A 277 -7.81 -22.99 9.43
N ASP A 278 -8.90 -22.61 8.76
CA ASP A 278 -10.17 -22.30 9.42
C ASP A 278 -10.84 -23.58 9.98
N VAL A 279 -11.84 -23.40 10.83
CA VAL A 279 -12.67 -24.49 11.34
C VAL A 279 -13.34 -25.24 10.18
N ALA A 280 -13.22 -26.57 10.17
CA ALA A 280 -14.02 -27.42 9.28
C ALA A 280 -15.11 -28.11 10.10
N ALA A 281 -16.32 -27.59 9.99
CA ALA A 281 -17.48 -28.17 10.67
C ALA A 281 -17.82 -29.56 10.09
N GLY A 282 -18.20 -30.49 10.96
CA GLY A 282 -18.58 -31.84 10.56
C GLY A 282 -19.22 -32.62 11.71
N THR A 283 -19.97 -33.66 11.36
CA THR A 283 -20.51 -34.65 12.30
C THR A 283 -20.08 -36.05 11.86
N PRO A 284 -19.67 -36.94 12.78
CA PRO A 284 -19.58 -36.74 14.23
C PRO A 284 -18.38 -35.90 14.69
N HIS A 285 -17.44 -35.58 13.80
CA HIS A 285 -16.20 -34.88 14.16
C HIS A 285 -16.05 -33.57 13.38
N ALA A 286 -15.68 -32.49 14.08
CA ALA A 286 -15.34 -31.19 13.51
C ALA A 286 -13.86 -30.89 13.76
N LEU A 287 -13.16 -30.32 12.78
CA LEU A 287 -11.77 -29.87 12.92
C LEU A 287 -11.76 -28.42 13.41
N PRO A 288 -11.21 -28.11 14.60
CA PRO A 288 -11.11 -26.73 15.07
C PRO A 288 -10.16 -25.91 14.20
N ALA A 289 -10.32 -24.58 14.20
CA ALA A 289 -9.36 -23.68 13.58
C ALA A 289 -7.96 -23.86 14.19
N GLY A 290 -6.91 -23.78 13.38
CA GLY A 290 -5.54 -24.06 13.79
C GLY A 290 -4.58 -23.93 12.61
N ASN A 291 -3.66 -24.88 12.48
CA ASN A 291 -2.78 -25.00 11.31
C ASN A 291 -3.07 -26.30 10.55
N VAL A 292 -2.62 -26.35 9.29
CA VAL A 292 -2.83 -27.51 8.40
C VAL A 292 -2.27 -28.80 9.00
N ASP A 293 -1.07 -28.75 9.58
CA ASP A 293 -0.44 -29.92 10.22
C ASP A 293 -1.29 -30.48 11.39
N GLY A 294 -1.84 -29.60 12.22
CA GLY A 294 -2.68 -29.94 13.35
C GLY A 294 -4.00 -30.57 12.93
N GLN A 295 -4.66 -30.01 11.91
CA GLN A 295 -5.90 -30.59 11.38
C GLN A 295 -5.68 -31.95 10.71
N LEU A 296 -4.59 -32.13 9.95
CA LEU A 296 -4.23 -33.43 9.37
C LEU A 296 -3.89 -34.47 10.43
N SER A 297 -3.16 -34.06 11.48
CA SER A 297 -2.85 -34.92 12.63
C SER A 297 -4.12 -35.38 13.34
N GLN A 298 -5.09 -34.48 13.53
CA GLN A 298 -6.40 -34.78 14.12
C GLN A 298 -7.20 -35.78 13.26
N LEU A 299 -7.22 -35.60 11.95
CA LEU A 299 -7.88 -36.51 11.01
C LEU A 299 -7.25 -37.91 11.03
N LEU A 300 -5.91 -37.98 11.01
CA LEU A 300 -5.20 -39.24 11.10
C LEU A 300 -5.46 -39.96 12.42
N ALA A 301 -5.54 -39.22 13.53
CA ALA A 301 -5.91 -39.78 14.82
C ALA A 301 -7.32 -40.39 14.81
N TRP A 302 -8.31 -39.71 14.21
CA TRP A 302 -9.66 -40.27 14.06
C TRP A 302 -9.69 -41.51 13.18
N LEU A 303 -8.95 -41.53 12.07
CA LEU A 303 -8.87 -42.70 11.19
C LEU A 303 -8.27 -43.91 11.91
N ASN A 304 -7.16 -43.71 12.64
CA ASN A 304 -6.52 -44.76 13.42
C ASN A 304 -7.45 -45.27 14.54
N ALA A 305 -8.18 -44.37 15.20
CA ALA A 305 -9.18 -44.75 16.20
C ALA A 305 -10.31 -45.57 15.57
N HIS A 306 -10.87 -45.14 14.43
CA HIS A 306 -11.93 -45.85 13.72
C HIS A 306 -11.50 -47.26 13.31
N LEU A 307 -10.30 -47.43 12.74
CA LEU A 307 -9.77 -48.74 12.33
C LEU A 307 -9.67 -49.73 13.49
N SER A 308 -9.46 -49.25 14.71
CA SER A 308 -9.29 -50.07 15.92
C SER A 308 -10.57 -50.24 16.75
N ALA A 309 -11.67 -49.55 16.40
CA ALA A 309 -12.85 -49.44 17.24
C ALA A 309 -13.96 -50.44 16.87
N ALA A 310 -14.41 -51.22 17.87
CA ALA A 310 -15.61 -52.05 17.73
C ALA A 310 -16.91 -51.21 17.60
N SER A 311 -16.97 -50.04 18.23
CA SER A 311 -18.11 -49.10 18.16
C SER A 311 -18.17 -48.29 16.86
N GLY A 312 -17.10 -48.34 16.04
CA GLY A 312 -17.06 -47.77 14.69
C GLY A 312 -17.32 -48.83 13.61
N ALA A 313 -17.61 -50.07 13.98
CA ALA A 313 -17.87 -51.14 13.03
C ALA A 313 -19.07 -50.78 12.14
N HIS A 314 -18.93 -51.08 10.86
CA HIS A 314 -20.03 -50.93 9.92
C HIS A 314 -21.13 -51.91 10.27
N ASN A 315 -22.39 -51.47 10.23
CA ASN A 315 -23.53 -52.37 10.35
C ASN A 315 -23.39 -53.51 9.33
N ALA A 316 -23.67 -54.76 9.72
CA ALA A 316 -23.51 -55.91 8.82
C ALA A 316 -24.34 -55.78 7.52
N SER A 317 -25.43 -55.02 7.55
CA SER A 317 -26.22 -54.66 6.36
C SER A 317 -25.48 -53.74 5.36
N ALA A 318 -24.50 -52.98 5.82
CA ALA A 318 -23.67 -52.09 5.00
C ALA A 318 -22.42 -52.79 4.42
N ILE A 319 -22.12 -54.02 4.87
CA ILE A 319 -20.99 -54.81 4.36
C ILE A 319 -21.49 -55.69 3.21
N ALA A 320 -21.10 -55.34 1.98
CA ALA A 320 -21.48 -56.11 0.80
C ALA A 320 -20.91 -57.53 0.85
N ALA A 321 -21.71 -58.50 0.41
CA ALA A 321 -21.33 -59.90 0.29
C ALA A 321 -21.80 -60.43 -1.06
N ALA A 322 -20.94 -61.18 -1.76
CA ALA A 322 -21.33 -61.81 -3.02
C ALA A 322 -22.23 -63.01 -2.74
N ALA A 323 -23.27 -63.20 -3.56
CA ALA A 323 -24.12 -64.38 -3.48
C ALA A 323 -23.33 -65.67 -3.77
N HIS A 324 -23.73 -66.77 -3.14
CA HIS A 324 -23.20 -68.11 -3.31
C HIS A 324 -24.33 -69.11 -3.63
N ASN A 325 -23.97 -70.36 -3.96
CA ASN A 325 -24.89 -71.38 -4.49
C ASN A 325 -26.28 -71.44 -3.82
N TYR A 326 -26.31 -71.43 -2.49
CA TYR A 326 -27.53 -71.55 -1.68
C TYR A 326 -27.80 -70.33 -0.80
N VAL A 327 -27.07 -69.24 -1.01
CA VAL A 327 -27.18 -68.01 -0.22
C VAL A 327 -27.20 -66.82 -1.19
N SER A 328 -28.35 -66.19 -1.34
CA SER A 328 -28.65 -65.14 -2.31
C SER A 328 -28.50 -63.71 -1.77
N GLY A 329 -28.44 -63.53 -0.44
CA GLY A 329 -28.25 -62.23 0.19
C GLY A 329 -27.01 -61.49 -0.32
N THR A 330 -27.12 -60.16 -0.48
CA THR A 330 -26.04 -59.31 -1.06
C THR A 330 -25.27 -58.50 -0.02
N ASN A 331 -25.54 -58.73 1.26
CA ASN A 331 -24.80 -58.18 2.39
C ASN A 331 -24.71 -59.20 3.53
N VAL A 332 -23.75 -59.01 4.43
CA VAL A 332 -23.45 -59.98 5.52
C VAL A 332 -24.68 -60.26 6.38
N GLN A 333 -25.46 -59.23 6.72
CA GLN A 333 -26.67 -59.41 7.55
C GLN A 333 -27.72 -60.28 6.83
N ALA A 334 -27.99 -60.01 5.55
CA ALA A 334 -28.97 -60.75 4.77
C ALA A 334 -28.55 -62.22 4.57
N GLN A 335 -27.27 -62.47 4.31
CA GLN A 335 -26.74 -63.83 4.17
C GLN A 335 -26.82 -64.62 5.49
N LEU A 336 -26.48 -64.00 6.63
CA LEU A 336 -26.58 -64.66 7.93
C LEU A 336 -28.04 -65.02 8.25
N GLN A 337 -28.98 -64.11 7.99
CA GLN A 337 -30.40 -64.37 8.17
C GLN A 337 -30.87 -65.53 7.28
N GLU A 338 -30.48 -65.54 6.01
CA GLU A 338 -30.82 -66.62 5.06
C GLU A 338 -30.27 -67.98 5.49
N ILE A 339 -29.02 -68.05 5.97
CA ILE A 339 -28.44 -69.30 6.48
C ILE A 339 -29.22 -69.82 7.70
N VAL A 340 -29.59 -68.93 8.63
CA VAL A 340 -30.38 -69.31 9.81
C VAL A 340 -31.74 -69.85 9.39
N ASP A 341 -32.42 -69.16 8.47
CA ASP A 341 -33.73 -69.57 7.95
C ASP A 341 -33.64 -70.90 7.20
N ASP A 342 -32.59 -71.11 6.41
CA ASP A 342 -32.38 -72.35 5.65
C ASP A 342 -32.08 -73.55 6.55
N LEU A 343 -31.28 -73.38 7.61
CA LEU A 343 -31.00 -74.43 8.58
C LEU A 343 -32.25 -74.86 9.36
N GLN A 344 -33.19 -73.94 9.62
CA GLN A 344 -34.46 -74.22 10.29
C GLN A 344 -35.55 -74.76 9.35
N SER A 345 -35.32 -74.72 8.03
CA SER A 345 -36.34 -75.02 7.04
C SER A 345 -36.64 -76.52 6.93
N ASN A 346 -37.93 -76.85 6.90
CA ASN A 346 -38.44 -78.18 6.56
C ASN A 346 -38.81 -78.31 5.06
N ALA A 347 -38.55 -77.28 4.25
CA ALA A 347 -38.89 -77.29 2.83
C ALA A 347 -38.00 -78.26 2.04
N ALA A 348 -38.58 -78.90 1.01
CA ALA A 348 -37.84 -79.78 0.12
C ALA A 348 -36.73 -79.00 -0.60
N GLY A 349 -35.47 -79.41 -0.42
CA GLY A 349 -34.31 -78.76 -1.02
C GLY A 349 -33.57 -77.77 -0.12
N ARG A 350 -34.05 -77.54 1.11
CA ARG A 350 -33.38 -76.73 2.16
C ARG A 350 -32.96 -77.57 3.37
N GLY A 351 -32.36 -76.95 4.38
CA GLY A 351 -31.99 -77.59 5.65
C GLY A 351 -31.07 -78.79 5.46
N ALA A 352 -31.44 -79.95 5.99
CA ALA A 352 -30.68 -81.20 5.88
C ALA A 352 -30.42 -81.64 4.42
N SER A 353 -31.15 -81.11 3.44
CA SER A 353 -30.87 -81.36 2.01
C SER A 353 -29.62 -80.64 1.51
N GLN A 354 -29.19 -79.57 2.18
CA GLN A 354 -28.04 -78.72 1.84
C GLN A 354 -26.87 -78.87 2.82
N VAL A 355 -27.10 -79.40 4.03
CA VAL A 355 -26.02 -79.72 4.98
C VAL A 355 -25.26 -80.95 4.50
N GLY A 356 -23.99 -80.78 4.14
CA GLY A 356 -23.11 -81.88 3.75
C GLY A 356 -22.71 -82.76 4.93
N ASP A 357 -22.58 -84.07 4.68
CA ASP A 357 -22.06 -85.06 5.60
C ASP A 357 -21.06 -86.00 4.90
N ASN A 358 -20.07 -86.44 5.65
CA ASN A 358 -19.00 -87.30 5.15
C ASN A 358 -19.48 -88.74 4.98
N ALA A 359 -18.81 -89.51 4.12
CA ALA A 359 -19.12 -90.92 3.97
C ALA A 359 -18.93 -91.67 5.31
N ILE A 360 -19.90 -92.51 5.67
CA ILE A 360 -19.85 -93.36 6.87
C ILE A 360 -19.57 -94.79 6.42
N SER A 361 -18.40 -95.30 6.80
CA SER A 361 -18.00 -96.66 6.48
C SER A 361 -18.68 -97.65 7.43
N GLY A 362 -19.26 -98.71 6.87
CA GLY A 362 -19.85 -99.79 7.63
C GLY A 362 -19.83 -101.11 6.84
N SER A 363 -19.88 -102.23 7.55
CA SER A 363 -20.03 -103.57 6.98
C SER A 363 -21.27 -104.24 7.59
N PRO A 364 -22.21 -104.74 6.78
CA PRO A 364 -22.16 -104.88 5.32
C PRO A 364 -22.60 -103.63 4.53
N LYS A 365 -23.05 -102.54 5.19
CA LYS A 365 -23.60 -101.34 4.52
C LYS A 365 -22.82 -100.07 4.85
N ASN A 366 -22.47 -99.29 3.84
CA ASN A 366 -21.85 -97.96 3.96
C ASN A 366 -22.83 -96.85 3.54
N LEU A 367 -22.58 -95.61 3.97
CA LEU A 367 -23.27 -94.41 3.48
C LEU A 367 -22.24 -93.56 2.70
N SER A 368 -22.56 -93.17 1.48
CA SER A 368 -21.69 -92.32 0.66
C SER A 368 -21.73 -90.86 1.15
N ALA A 369 -20.68 -90.08 0.91
CA ALA A 369 -20.68 -88.64 1.17
C ALA A 369 -21.81 -87.97 0.37
N GLY A 370 -22.49 -87.01 0.99
CA GLY A 370 -23.69 -86.38 0.41
C GLY A 370 -24.32 -85.43 1.40
N SER A 371 -25.57 -85.02 1.21
CA SER A 371 -26.27 -84.27 2.26
C SER A 371 -26.75 -85.20 3.37
N VAL A 372 -26.92 -84.65 4.58
CA VAL A 372 -27.48 -85.37 5.74
C VAL A 372 -28.79 -86.07 5.35
N ARG A 373 -29.65 -85.39 4.60
CA ARG A 373 -30.90 -85.99 4.11
C ARG A 373 -30.64 -87.16 3.15
N ALA A 374 -29.69 -87.06 2.23
CA ALA A 374 -29.36 -88.14 1.30
C ALA A 374 -28.87 -89.38 2.04
N GLN A 375 -28.07 -89.20 3.09
CA GLN A 375 -27.59 -90.31 3.92
C GLN A 375 -28.70 -90.92 4.77
N LEU A 376 -29.60 -90.12 5.35
CA LEU A 376 -30.75 -90.63 6.10
C LEU A 376 -31.70 -91.43 5.20
N ILE A 377 -31.92 -90.98 3.96
CA ILE A 377 -32.69 -91.74 2.96
C ILE A 377 -32.01 -93.08 2.66
N ALA A 378 -30.69 -93.10 2.44
CA ALA A 378 -29.95 -94.34 2.20
C ALA A 378 -29.99 -95.29 3.40
N LEU A 379 -29.86 -94.78 4.63
CA LEU A 379 -29.97 -95.57 5.86
C LEU A 379 -31.37 -96.17 6.03
N LEU A 380 -32.42 -95.38 5.81
CA LEU A 380 -33.80 -95.87 5.84
C LEU A 380 -34.03 -96.95 4.77
N GLY A 381 -33.45 -96.79 3.58
CA GLY A 381 -33.46 -97.80 2.53
C GLY A 381 -32.79 -99.11 2.95
N HIS A 382 -31.63 -99.04 3.62
CA HIS A 382 -30.96 -100.20 4.19
C HIS A 382 -31.81 -100.89 5.26
N LEU A 383 -32.41 -100.11 6.17
CA LEU A 383 -33.26 -100.62 7.24
C LEU A 383 -34.51 -101.32 6.67
N ASN A 384 -35.17 -100.71 5.70
CA ASN A 384 -36.35 -101.29 5.03
C ASN A 384 -35.99 -102.58 4.29
N THR A 385 -34.81 -102.64 3.66
CA THR A 385 -34.31 -103.88 3.03
C THR A 385 -34.05 -104.97 4.07
N HIS A 386 -33.46 -104.61 5.21
CA HIS A 386 -33.21 -105.53 6.33
C HIS A 386 -34.51 -106.05 6.96
N ILE A 387 -35.52 -105.20 7.17
CA ILE A 387 -36.83 -105.65 7.68
C ILE A 387 -37.49 -106.69 6.74
N GLY A 388 -37.21 -106.60 5.44
CA GLY A 388 -37.69 -107.54 4.43
C GLY A 388 -36.79 -108.75 4.17
N SER A 389 -35.60 -108.85 4.79
CA SER A 389 -34.68 -109.98 4.57
C SER A 389 -35.01 -111.18 5.46
N ALA A 390 -34.72 -112.39 4.93
CA ALA A 390 -34.87 -113.67 5.63
C ALA A 390 -33.64 -114.03 6.49
N ASP A 391 -32.78 -113.06 6.79
CA ASP A 391 -31.56 -113.19 7.60
C ASP A 391 -31.81 -113.18 9.11
N HIS A 392 -33.04 -112.92 9.52
CA HIS A 392 -33.59 -113.46 10.76
C HIS A 392 -33.66 -114.99 10.63
N ASP A 393 -32.52 -115.68 10.74
CA ASP A 393 -32.53 -117.13 10.83
C ASP A 393 -33.35 -117.52 12.06
N GLY A 394 -34.09 -118.62 11.95
CA GLY A 394 -35.09 -119.07 12.93
C GLY A 394 -34.60 -119.29 14.38
N ARG A 395 -33.38 -118.90 14.72
CA ARG A 395 -32.88 -118.74 16.10
C ARG A 395 -33.54 -117.59 16.86
N TYR A 396 -33.99 -116.52 16.21
CA TYR A 396 -34.68 -115.40 16.88
C TYR A 396 -36.16 -115.36 16.47
N TYR A 397 -37.06 -115.59 17.42
CA TYR A 397 -38.50 -115.56 17.18
C TYR A 397 -38.96 -114.14 16.82
N THR A 398 -39.81 -114.02 15.78
CA THR A 398 -40.60 -112.79 15.62
C THR A 398 -41.52 -112.62 16.82
N LYS A 399 -41.99 -111.40 17.11
CA LYS A 399 -42.85 -111.13 18.29
C LYS A 399 -44.06 -112.08 18.35
N SER A 400 -44.68 -112.36 17.20
CA SER A 400 -45.80 -113.32 17.13
C SER A 400 -45.39 -114.77 17.37
N GLN A 401 -44.15 -115.15 17.04
CA GLN A 401 -43.60 -116.49 17.31
C GLN A 401 -43.15 -116.67 18.77
N ALA A 402 -42.75 -115.60 19.46
CA ALA A 402 -42.47 -115.63 20.89
C ALA A 402 -43.77 -115.80 21.70
N GLU A 403 -44.81 -115.04 21.36
CA GLU A 403 -46.11 -115.09 22.04
C GLU A 403 -46.81 -116.47 21.93
N SER A 404 -46.59 -117.24 20.86
CA SER A 404 -47.19 -118.57 20.70
C SER A 404 -46.44 -119.72 21.41
N ARG A 405 -45.15 -119.55 21.76
CA ARG A 405 -44.33 -120.60 22.41
C ARG A 405 -44.29 -120.54 23.94
N TYR A 406 -44.54 -119.39 24.56
CA TYR A 406 -44.48 -119.26 26.03
C TYR A 406 -45.79 -119.63 26.78
N TYR A 407 -46.85 -120.04 26.08
CA TYR A 407 -48.15 -120.29 26.73
C TYR A 407 -48.42 -121.77 27.11
N ASN A 408 -47.50 -122.73 26.91
CA ASN A 408 -47.83 -124.17 27.03
C ASN A 408 -46.80 -125.09 27.76
N VAL A 409 -45.88 -124.58 28.58
CA VAL A 409 -44.97 -125.47 29.36
C VAL A 409 -45.02 -125.16 30.85
N GLY A 410 -45.98 -125.79 31.53
CA GLY A 410 -46.17 -125.66 32.98
C GLY A 410 -46.98 -126.81 33.58
N GLU A 411 -46.62 -128.08 33.35
CA GLU A 411 -46.87 -129.14 34.33
C GLU A 411 -45.78 -130.24 34.29
N LYS A 412 -45.00 -130.26 35.38
CA LYS A 412 -44.54 -131.39 36.22
C LYS A 412 -43.72 -132.53 35.61
N VAL A 413 -42.49 -132.66 36.13
CA VAL A 413 -41.83 -133.94 36.44
C VAL A 413 -41.08 -133.78 37.78
N GLY A 414 -41.49 -134.52 38.82
CA GLY A 414 -40.72 -134.82 40.06
C GLY A 414 -39.66 -135.90 39.78
N ASP A 415 -38.79 -136.38 40.68
CA ASP A 415 -38.73 -136.43 42.15
C ASP A 415 -37.27 -136.76 42.60
N ALA A 416 -37.05 -136.75 43.93
CA ALA A 416 -35.97 -137.28 44.79
C ALA A 416 -35.14 -136.17 45.49
N ASP A 417 -35.08 -136.06 46.82
CA ASP A 417 -35.40 -137.00 47.92
C ASP A 417 -36.72 -136.78 48.67
#